data_AF-A0A1A8XQL8-F1
#
_entry.id   AF-A0A1A8XQL8-F1
#
_cell.length_a   1.000
_cell.length_b   1.000
_cell.length_c   1.000
_cell.angle_alpha   90.00
_cell.angle_beta   90.00
_cell.angle_gamma   90.00
#
_symmetry.space_group_name_H-M   'P 1'
#
loop_
_entity.id
_entity.type
_entity.pdbx_description
1 polymer ?
#
loop_
_entity_poly.entity_id
_entity_poly.type
_entity_poly.pdbx_seq_one_letter_code
_entity_poly.pdbx_strand_id
1 'polypeptide(L)'
;MANNFKSDDSFLRKLAVGAAGTNATINRLKAMGFNPIELERGSTGFKIWKKIKIKRVRVPDILCLNTGIRFESRGKTKLEISMSHSLNDPKRAWDAGMRDDDLVSIVVFEQNNDSPIDLKQISPVHLISVKDMRKAFAAGQVSITQPKGVEEGSEIRVMWTCAAANQRSVVFSVEYGRISLTPIPEARRQSIQLSRSKGKITLLPQVNAGDIVEANQIVASVVSVNTKLQCPTSVGEGYFIDKLASVNLSERYAAAKALRYRGYTTAKPVLESRMTDADEDIYVQLEAAAALAAYDEPNGWEFMENKLRSPVMTVPLETQLETVIVASEIPKSRSEQLLIEVLRDAQRDDELRAGAAWALGQFASATSATALVDTFNSSPLEIKVEAARALLRIAEPQIPHLINLLKSGDTAKRDGISWVLARTGKFNPSDMVVGADENLRKWISYVVGYGKDKFVHGDVEAICKADPEVYFAASVLWQIVASWVNDLREY
;
A
#
# COMPACT_ATOMS: atom_id res chain seq x y z
N MET A 1 -29.81 -8.34 4.64
CA MET A 1 -28.50 -8.99 4.40
C MET A 1 -27.53 -8.53 5.49
N ALA A 2 -27.65 -9.10 6.68
CA ALA A 2 -26.66 -8.95 7.75
C ALA A 2 -25.62 -10.05 7.57
N ASN A 3 -24.45 -9.73 7.00
CA ASN A 3 -23.29 -10.62 6.93
C ASN A 3 -22.02 -9.78 6.67
N ASN A 4 -20.91 -10.12 7.35
CA ASN A 4 -19.51 -9.76 7.07
C ASN A 4 -18.82 -8.47 7.60
N PHE A 5 -19.39 -7.62 8.45
CA PHE A 5 -18.63 -6.43 8.90
C PHE A 5 -17.48 -6.70 9.89
N LYS A 6 -17.61 -7.67 10.80
CA LYS A 6 -16.50 -8.04 11.72
C LYS A 6 -15.34 -8.73 11.00
N SER A 7 -15.60 -9.45 9.91
CA SER A 7 -14.56 -10.04 9.08
C SER A 7 -13.84 -8.98 8.24
N ASP A 8 -14.57 -7.97 7.73
CA ASP A 8 -13.98 -6.85 6.98
C ASP A 8 -13.05 -5.99 7.88
N ASP A 9 -13.41 -5.69 9.14
CA ASP A 9 -12.55 -4.91 10.05
C ASP A 9 -11.28 -5.67 10.46
N SER A 10 -11.42 -6.94 10.86
CA SER A 10 -10.28 -7.80 11.21
C SER A 10 -9.32 -7.99 10.02
N PHE A 11 -9.87 -8.10 8.81
CA PHE A 11 -9.07 -8.17 7.59
C PHE A 11 -8.38 -6.85 7.27
N LEU A 12 -9.09 -5.72 7.36
CA LEU A 12 -8.52 -4.38 7.17
C LEU A 12 -7.37 -4.11 8.15
N ARG A 13 -7.53 -4.48 9.43
CA ARG A 13 -6.46 -4.37 10.44
C ARG A 13 -5.19 -5.11 10.05
N LYS A 14 -5.31 -6.32 9.48
CA LYS A 14 -4.16 -7.09 9.01
C LYS A 14 -3.48 -6.40 7.81
N LEU A 15 -4.26 -5.91 6.86
CA LEU A 15 -3.72 -5.18 5.70
C LEU A 15 -3.04 -3.88 6.11
N ALA A 16 -3.65 -3.11 7.02
CA ALA A 16 -3.08 -1.87 7.53
C ALA A 16 -1.72 -2.10 8.19
N VAL A 17 -1.58 -3.17 8.98
CA VAL A 17 -0.28 -3.53 9.59
C VAL A 17 0.76 -3.91 8.54
N GLY A 18 0.38 -4.67 7.50
CA GLY A 18 1.26 -4.98 6.38
C GLY A 18 1.76 -3.71 5.68
N ALA A 19 0.83 -2.84 5.30
CA ALA A 19 1.10 -1.57 4.65
C ALA A 19 2.00 -0.65 5.49
N ALA A 20 1.72 -0.54 6.79
CA ALA A 20 2.55 0.23 7.71
C ALA A 20 3.98 -0.32 7.81
N GLY A 21 4.14 -1.66 7.83
CA GLY A 21 5.45 -2.31 7.79
C GLY A 21 6.26 -1.95 6.55
N THR A 22 5.61 -1.96 5.38
CA THR A 22 6.26 -1.61 4.11
C THR A 22 6.68 -0.14 4.10
N ASN A 23 5.79 0.77 4.51
CA ASN A 23 6.09 2.19 4.61
C ASN A 23 7.24 2.49 5.61
N ALA A 24 7.23 1.86 6.79
CA ALA A 24 8.30 1.99 7.77
C ALA A 24 9.65 1.49 7.22
N THR A 25 9.64 0.37 6.48
CA THR A 25 10.83 -0.18 5.82
C THR A 25 11.36 0.77 4.75
N ILE A 26 10.49 1.28 3.86
CA ILE A 26 10.85 2.27 2.83
C ILE A 26 11.48 3.52 3.45
N ASN A 27 10.86 4.08 4.49
CA ASN A 27 11.39 5.26 5.17
C ASN A 27 12.76 5.00 5.80
N ARG A 28 12.94 3.82 6.41
CA ARG A 28 14.22 3.42 6.98
C ARG A 28 15.30 3.25 5.91
N LEU A 29 14.97 2.63 4.78
CA LEU A 29 15.89 2.44 3.65
C LEU A 29 16.32 3.79 3.05
N LYS A 30 15.39 4.73 2.84
CA LYS A 30 15.72 6.10 2.41
C LYS A 30 16.69 6.78 3.37
N ALA A 31 16.46 6.67 4.68
CA ALA A 31 17.36 7.22 5.70
C ALA A 31 18.77 6.58 5.70
N MET A 32 18.93 5.41 5.08
CA MET A 32 20.22 4.72 4.89
C MET A 32 20.83 4.95 3.49
N GLY A 33 20.26 5.84 2.68
CA GLY A 33 20.77 6.19 1.35
C GLY A 33 20.37 5.22 0.23
N PHE A 34 19.40 4.35 0.47
CA PHE A 34 18.81 3.54 -0.60
C PHE A 34 17.76 4.34 -1.38
N ASN A 35 17.43 3.85 -2.59
CA ASN A 35 16.36 4.39 -3.43
C ASN A 35 15.23 3.35 -3.60
N PRO A 36 14.38 3.14 -2.57
CA PRO A 36 13.35 2.10 -2.59
C PRO A 36 12.09 2.54 -3.36
N ILE A 37 11.53 1.59 -4.10
CA ILE A 37 10.19 1.65 -4.68
C ILE A 37 9.38 0.42 -4.29
N GLU A 38 8.07 0.51 -4.43
CA GLU A 38 7.19 -0.65 -4.36
C GLU A 38 7.44 -1.59 -5.55
N LEU A 39 7.76 -2.86 -5.25
CA LEU A 39 7.87 -3.94 -6.23
C LEU A 39 6.55 -4.70 -6.31
N GLU A 40 6.02 -5.20 -5.18
CA GLU A 40 4.66 -5.76 -5.09
C GLU A 40 3.63 -4.63 -5.00
N ARG A 41 2.86 -4.42 -6.08
CA ARG A 41 1.88 -3.35 -6.16
C ARG A 41 0.84 -3.40 -5.03
N GLY A 42 0.64 -2.28 -4.35
CA GLY A 42 -0.31 -2.14 -3.26
C GLY A 42 0.20 -2.58 -1.88
N SER A 43 1.44 -3.07 -1.77
CA SER A 43 2.12 -3.35 -0.50
C SER A 43 2.24 -2.15 0.45
N THR A 44 2.18 -0.90 -0.03
CA THR A 44 2.16 0.31 0.81
C THR A 44 0.76 0.81 1.17
N GLY A 45 -0.29 0.16 0.66
CA GLY A 45 -1.69 0.52 0.90
C GLY A 45 -2.53 -0.67 1.35
N PHE A 46 -3.80 -0.42 1.65
CA PHE A 46 -4.73 -1.46 2.14
C PHE A 46 -6.02 -1.50 1.32
N LYS A 47 -5.98 -1.09 0.04
CA LYS A 47 -7.15 -1.17 -0.85
C LYS A 47 -7.50 -2.64 -1.12
N ILE A 48 -8.78 -2.95 -0.97
CA ILE A 48 -9.35 -4.26 -1.25
C ILE A 48 -10.21 -4.16 -2.51
N TRP A 49 -9.88 -4.94 -3.54
CA TRP A 49 -10.77 -5.18 -4.67
C TRP A 49 -11.67 -6.36 -4.30
N LYS A 50 -12.96 -6.12 -4.10
CA LYS A 50 -13.88 -7.11 -3.52
C LYS A 50 -14.25 -8.23 -4.49
N LYS A 51 -14.26 -7.95 -5.80
CA LYS A 51 -14.76 -8.89 -6.82
C LYS A 51 -13.67 -9.72 -7.50
N ILE A 52 -12.42 -9.23 -7.52
CA ILE A 52 -11.32 -9.91 -8.23
C ILE A 52 -10.13 -10.08 -7.31
N LYS A 53 -9.79 -11.35 -7.04
CA LYS A 53 -8.54 -11.72 -6.39
C LYS A 53 -7.47 -11.93 -7.45
N ILE A 54 -6.75 -10.87 -7.79
CA ILE A 54 -5.65 -10.92 -8.75
C ILE A 54 -4.46 -11.63 -8.08
N LYS A 55 -4.10 -12.83 -8.56
CA LYS A 55 -2.83 -13.47 -8.20
C LYS A 55 -1.73 -12.84 -9.05
N ARG A 56 -0.91 -11.99 -8.44
CA ARG A 56 0.26 -11.37 -9.08
C ARG A 56 1.50 -12.26 -8.97
N VAL A 57 2.57 -11.83 -9.63
CA VAL A 57 3.90 -12.43 -9.48
C VAL A 57 4.30 -12.45 -8.01
N ARG A 58 4.76 -13.60 -7.53
CA ARG A 58 5.34 -13.72 -6.20
C ARG A 58 6.71 -13.05 -6.19
N VAL A 59 6.79 -11.86 -5.61
CA VAL A 59 7.99 -11.04 -5.49
C VAL A 59 8.07 -10.42 -4.10
N PRO A 60 9.26 -9.98 -3.66
CA PRO A 60 9.35 -9.12 -2.49
C PRO A 60 8.57 -7.81 -2.63
N ASP A 61 8.12 -7.25 -1.51
CA ASP A 61 7.36 -5.99 -1.49
C ASP A 61 8.13 -4.78 -2.06
N ILE A 62 9.44 -4.68 -1.82
CA ILE A 62 10.24 -3.48 -2.09
C ILE A 62 11.43 -3.82 -2.99
N LEU A 63 11.75 -2.93 -3.93
CA LEU A 63 12.97 -2.97 -4.74
C LEU A 63 13.78 -1.67 -4.53
N CYS A 64 15.07 -1.79 -4.25
CA CYS A 64 15.99 -0.65 -4.22
C CYS A 64 16.62 -0.45 -5.60
N LEU A 65 16.22 0.62 -6.29
CA LEU A 65 16.59 0.89 -7.68
C LEU A 65 18.10 0.94 -7.89
N ASN A 66 18.83 1.65 -7.03
CA ASN A 66 20.27 1.86 -7.22
C ASN A 66 21.08 0.57 -7.09
N THR A 67 20.62 -0.39 -6.28
CA THR A 67 21.41 -1.56 -5.86
C THR A 67 20.85 -2.89 -6.36
N GLY A 68 19.60 -2.95 -6.82
CA GLY A 68 18.92 -4.19 -7.21
C GLY A 68 18.46 -5.08 -6.05
N ILE A 69 18.84 -4.76 -4.80
CA ILE A 69 18.42 -5.46 -3.58
C ILE A 69 16.91 -5.32 -3.38
N ARG A 70 16.27 -6.40 -2.96
CA ARG A 70 14.83 -6.43 -2.66
C ARG A 70 14.58 -6.76 -1.19
N PHE A 71 13.43 -6.29 -0.70
CA PHE A 71 13.01 -6.49 0.68
C PHE A 71 11.58 -7.01 0.74
N GLU A 72 11.38 -8.13 1.41
CA GLU A 72 10.07 -8.63 1.80
C GLU A 72 9.69 -8.01 3.14
N SER A 73 8.59 -7.26 3.17
CA SER A 73 8.18 -6.50 4.34
C SER A 73 7.19 -7.28 5.20
N ARG A 74 7.40 -7.22 6.52
CA ARG A 74 6.50 -7.82 7.50
C ARG A 74 6.24 -6.86 8.65
N GLY A 75 5.10 -6.17 8.56
CA GLY A 75 4.45 -5.60 9.73
C GLY A 75 3.90 -6.68 10.64
N LYS A 76 4.11 -6.55 11.95
CA LYS A 76 3.61 -7.46 12.98
C LYS A 76 2.98 -6.69 14.13
N THR A 77 2.12 -7.36 14.89
CA THR A 77 1.58 -6.84 16.17
C THR A 77 2.26 -7.46 17.39
N LYS A 78 3.11 -8.48 17.16
CA LYS A 78 3.99 -9.11 18.14
C LYS A 78 5.36 -9.25 17.53
N LEU A 79 6.41 -9.08 18.33
CA LEU A 79 7.76 -9.23 17.83
C LEU A 79 8.08 -10.71 17.59
N GLU A 80 8.11 -11.09 16.32
CA GLU A 80 8.48 -12.42 15.86
C GLU A 80 9.09 -12.35 14.46
N ILE A 81 10.13 -13.15 14.21
CA ILE A 81 10.61 -13.40 12.84
C ILE A 81 9.80 -14.57 12.31
N SER A 82 8.74 -14.29 11.56
CA SER A 82 7.83 -15.32 11.07
C SER A 82 7.36 -15.09 9.63
N MET A 83 7.26 -16.20 8.89
CA MET A 83 6.80 -16.23 7.51
C MET A 83 5.74 -17.32 7.33
N SER A 84 4.72 -17.04 6.51
CA SER A 84 3.75 -18.06 6.08
C SER A 84 4.41 -19.04 5.12
N HIS A 85 4.07 -20.32 5.25
CA HIS A 85 4.64 -21.39 4.44
C HIS A 85 3.57 -22.45 4.13
N SER A 86 3.53 -22.90 2.88
CA SER A 86 2.77 -24.09 2.49
C SER A 86 3.68 -25.29 2.33
N LEU A 87 3.30 -26.42 2.94
CA LEU A 87 3.95 -27.71 2.72
C LEU A 87 3.54 -28.36 1.39
N ASN A 88 2.39 -27.96 0.84
CA ASN A 88 1.75 -28.63 -0.29
C ASN A 88 1.80 -27.82 -1.59
N ASP A 89 2.10 -26.52 -1.51
CA ASP A 89 2.19 -25.64 -2.67
C ASP A 89 3.56 -24.94 -2.69
N PRO A 90 4.50 -25.38 -3.55
CA PRO A 90 5.82 -24.77 -3.68
C PRO A 90 5.76 -23.27 -4.04
N LYS A 91 4.70 -22.82 -4.73
CA LYS A 91 4.52 -21.40 -5.06
C LYS A 91 4.17 -20.56 -3.82
N ARG A 92 3.78 -21.20 -2.73
CA ARG A 92 3.53 -20.61 -1.41
C ARG A 92 4.58 -21.04 -0.38
N ALA A 93 5.76 -21.49 -0.83
CA ALA A 93 6.90 -21.57 0.05
C ALA A 93 7.22 -20.18 0.63
N TRP A 94 7.75 -20.13 1.86
CA TRP A 94 7.97 -18.86 2.55
C TRP A 94 8.97 -17.97 1.82
N ASP A 95 9.88 -18.58 1.06
CA ASP A 95 10.93 -17.96 0.26
C ASP A 95 10.67 -18.02 -1.25
N ALA A 96 9.47 -18.42 -1.67
CA ALA A 96 9.10 -18.43 -3.07
C ALA A 96 9.27 -17.03 -3.67
N GLY A 97 9.99 -16.94 -4.81
CA GLY A 97 10.27 -15.69 -5.52
C GLY A 97 11.44 -14.87 -4.95
N MET A 98 12.06 -15.29 -3.84
CA MET A 98 13.17 -14.58 -3.20
C MET A 98 14.55 -15.16 -3.53
N ARG A 99 15.56 -14.29 -3.61
CA ARG A 99 16.99 -14.63 -3.74
C ARG A 99 17.67 -14.70 -2.38
N ASP A 100 18.88 -15.25 -2.38
CA ASP A 100 19.75 -15.28 -1.20
C ASP A 100 20.17 -13.89 -0.70
N ASP A 101 20.35 -12.93 -1.61
CA ASP A 101 20.74 -11.54 -1.32
C ASP A 101 19.55 -10.62 -1.02
N ASP A 102 18.31 -11.12 -1.11
CA ASP A 102 17.15 -10.41 -0.61
C ASP A 102 17.13 -10.40 0.92
N LEU A 103 16.39 -9.45 1.48
CA LEU A 103 16.20 -9.32 2.92
C LEU A 103 14.72 -9.38 3.30
N VAL A 104 14.46 -9.83 4.51
CA VAL A 104 13.16 -9.71 5.17
C VAL A 104 13.25 -8.57 6.18
N SER A 105 12.30 -7.65 6.15
CA SER A 105 12.15 -6.62 7.18
C SER A 105 11.04 -6.98 8.17
N ILE A 106 11.30 -6.83 9.47
CA ILE A 106 10.31 -7.01 10.54
C ILE A 106 10.15 -5.70 11.31
N VAL A 107 8.91 -5.22 11.41
CA VAL A 107 8.54 -4.01 12.17
C VAL A 107 7.29 -4.30 13.00
N VAL A 108 7.28 -3.87 14.26
CA VAL A 108 6.15 -4.11 15.17
C VAL A 108 5.35 -2.84 15.39
N PHE A 109 4.03 -2.99 15.35
CA PHE A 109 3.06 -1.93 15.57
C PHE A 109 2.11 -2.27 16.72
N GLU A 110 1.81 -1.28 17.52
CA GLU A 110 0.66 -1.27 18.42
C GLU A 110 -0.57 -0.77 17.66
N GLN A 111 -1.68 -1.50 17.75
CA GLN A 111 -2.93 -1.14 17.09
C GLN A 111 -3.84 -0.39 18.06
N ASN A 112 -4.47 0.69 17.59
CA ASN A 112 -5.55 1.34 18.32
C ASN A 112 -6.82 0.48 18.27
N ASN A 113 -7.56 0.36 19.38
CA ASN A 113 -8.85 -0.32 19.40
C ASN A 113 -9.91 0.44 18.58
N ASP A 114 -9.87 1.78 18.63
CA ASP A 114 -10.91 2.64 18.07
C ASP A 114 -10.78 2.85 16.55
N SER A 115 -9.62 2.50 15.97
CA SER A 115 -9.34 2.68 14.55
C SER A 115 -8.50 1.54 13.98
N PRO A 116 -8.93 0.91 12.87
CA PRO A 116 -8.19 -0.19 12.25
C PRO A 116 -6.92 0.23 11.53
N ILE A 117 -6.74 1.54 11.29
CA ILE A 117 -5.64 2.10 10.49
C ILE A 117 -4.66 2.96 11.30
N ASP A 118 -5.03 3.37 12.52
CA ASP A 118 -4.14 4.11 13.41
C ASP A 118 -3.17 3.15 14.11
N LEU A 119 -1.94 3.15 13.60
CA LEU A 119 -0.88 2.23 14.01
C LEU A 119 0.31 3.03 14.53
N LYS A 120 0.80 2.65 15.72
CA LYS A 120 2.00 3.22 16.30
C LYS A 120 3.16 2.23 16.14
N GLN A 121 4.21 2.64 15.45
CA GLN A 121 5.44 1.84 15.39
C GLN A 121 6.08 1.77 16.78
N ILE A 122 6.35 0.56 17.27
CA ILE A 122 6.90 0.31 18.63
C ILE A 122 8.23 -0.45 18.62
N SER A 123 8.78 -0.77 17.44
CA SER A 123 10.11 -1.38 17.31
C SER A 123 10.97 -0.68 16.27
N PRO A 124 12.30 -0.86 16.30
CA PRO A 124 13.14 -0.63 15.14
C PRO A 124 12.70 -1.49 13.94
N VAL A 125 13.15 -1.11 12.74
CA VAL A 125 13.09 -1.98 11.56
C VAL A 125 14.26 -2.95 11.62
N HIS A 126 13.94 -4.24 11.72
CA HIS A 126 14.90 -5.33 11.74
C HIS A 126 15.07 -5.88 10.33
N LEU A 127 16.29 -6.17 9.92
CA LEU A 127 16.67 -6.57 8.56
C LEU A 127 17.44 -7.88 8.64
N ILE A 128 16.89 -8.93 8.01
CA ILE A 128 17.42 -10.29 8.06
C ILE A 128 17.69 -10.77 6.64
N SER A 129 18.85 -11.38 6.39
CA SER A 129 19.16 -11.97 5.08
C SER A 129 18.35 -13.25 4.85
N VAL A 130 17.77 -13.40 3.65
CA VAL A 130 17.07 -14.63 3.23
C VAL A 130 18.03 -15.82 3.21
N LYS A 131 19.28 -15.64 2.80
CA LYS A 131 20.33 -16.68 2.84
C LYS A 131 20.51 -17.25 4.25
N ASP A 132 20.57 -16.40 5.26
CA ASP A 132 20.75 -16.85 6.65
C ASP A 132 19.48 -17.50 7.19
N MET A 133 18.30 -17.00 6.81
CA MET A 133 17.02 -17.66 7.11
C MET A 133 16.94 -19.07 6.52
N ARG A 134 17.37 -19.25 5.26
CA ARG A 134 17.44 -20.57 4.60
C ARG A 134 18.39 -21.52 5.31
N LYS A 135 19.59 -21.06 5.68
CA LYS A 135 20.55 -21.87 6.46
C LYS A 135 19.95 -22.32 7.80
N ALA A 136 19.35 -21.41 8.54
CA ALA A 136 18.72 -21.74 9.84
C ALA A 136 17.52 -22.71 9.66
N PHE A 137 16.74 -22.54 8.59
CA PHE A 137 15.65 -23.44 8.24
C PHE A 137 16.16 -24.86 7.95
N ALA A 138 17.16 -24.98 7.07
CA ALA A 138 17.78 -26.27 6.72
C ALA A 138 18.48 -26.95 7.90
N ALA A 139 19.04 -26.17 8.84
CA ALA A 139 19.66 -26.66 10.07
C ALA A 139 18.64 -27.05 11.16
N GLY A 140 17.33 -26.95 10.90
CA GLY A 140 16.29 -27.24 11.89
C GLY A 140 16.29 -26.28 13.10
N GLN A 141 16.87 -25.09 12.96
CA GLN A 141 16.90 -24.03 13.98
C GLN A 141 15.64 -23.15 13.96
N VAL A 142 14.53 -23.69 13.44
CA VAL A 142 13.22 -23.02 13.35
C VAL A 142 12.18 -23.80 14.13
N SER A 143 11.11 -23.13 14.55
CA SER A 143 9.89 -23.78 15.00
C SER A 143 8.78 -23.60 13.96
N ILE A 144 7.96 -24.62 13.81
CA ILE A 144 6.84 -24.65 12.85
C ILE A 144 5.54 -24.80 13.64
N THR A 145 4.58 -23.92 13.39
CA THR A 145 3.26 -24.01 14.03
C THR A 145 2.42 -25.12 13.43
N GLN A 146 1.51 -25.70 14.22
CA GLN A 146 0.49 -26.59 13.66
C GLN A 146 -0.54 -25.79 12.82
N PRO A 147 -1.15 -26.40 11.79
CA PRO A 147 -2.20 -25.77 10.99
C PRO A 147 -3.40 -25.37 11.86
N LYS A 148 -4.00 -24.21 11.60
CA LYS A 148 -5.24 -23.78 12.26
C LYS A 148 -6.45 -24.39 11.55
N GLY A 149 -6.78 -25.64 11.87
CA GLY A 149 -8.04 -26.28 11.48
C GLY A 149 -8.30 -26.38 9.96
N VAL A 150 -9.45 -26.96 9.59
CA VAL A 150 -9.81 -27.29 8.20
C VAL A 150 -10.33 -26.06 7.42
N GLU A 151 -10.77 -25.00 8.12
CA GLU A 151 -11.46 -23.85 7.51
C GLU A 151 -10.56 -22.65 7.15
N GLU A 152 -9.40 -22.46 7.78
CA GLU A 152 -8.52 -21.29 7.52
C GLU A 152 -7.29 -21.59 6.61
N GLY A 153 -7.21 -22.80 6.06
CA GLY A 153 -6.18 -23.20 5.10
C GLY A 153 -4.98 -23.93 5.70
N SER A 154 -4.32 -24.76 4.88
CA SER A 154 -3.18 -25.61 5.25
C SER A 154 -1.85 -24.86 5.48
N GLU A 155 -1.88 -23.53 5.59
CA GLU A 155 -0.68 -22.71 5.75
C GLU A 155 -0.16 -22.75 7.20
N ILE A 156 1.10 -23.14 7.34
CA ILE A 156 1.84 -23.14 8.60
C ILE A 156 2.67 -21.87 8.70
N ARG A 157 3.14 -21.53 9.91
CA ARG A 157 4.12 -20.45 10.11
C ARG A 157 5.46 -21.06 10.47
N VAL A 158 6.48 -20.62 9.74
CA VAL A 158 7.89 -20.88 10.08
C VAL A 158 8.37 -19.72 10.93
N MET A 159 8.96 -20.04 12.08
CA MET A 159 9.37 -19.08 13.10
C MET A 159 10.88 -19.22 13.34
N TRP A 160 11.62 -18.14 13.12
CA TRP A 160 13.03 -18.04 13.52
C TRP A 160 13.05 -17.45 14.92
N THR A 161 13.50 -18.25 15.89
CA THR A 161 13.41 -17.85 17.30
C THR A 161 14.28 -16.61 17.56
N CYS A 162 13.72 -15.64 18.26
CA CYS A 162 14.39 -14.42 18.65
C CYS A 162 13.99 -14.00 20.07
N ALA A 163 14.79 -13.13 20.67
CA ALA A 163 14.52 -12.46 21.93
C ALA A 163 14.93 -10.99 21.83
N ALA A 164 14.21 -10.13 22.53
CA ALA A 164 14.33 -8.68 22.42
C ALA A 164 14.36 -7.98 23.77
N ALA A 165 14.82 -6.74 23.75
CA ALA A 165 14.73 -5.85 24.90
C ALA A 165 13.27 -5.42 25.12
N ASN A 166 12.76 -5.56 26.35
CA ASN A 166 11.39 -5.16 26.68
C ASN A 166 11.21 -3.63 26.68
N GLN A 167 12.29 -2.92 26.98
CA GLN A 167 12.36 -1.46 27.00
C GLN A 167 13.77 -1.02 26.65
N ARG A 168 13.95 0.28 26.42
CA ARG A 168 15.27 0.86 26.16
C ARG A 168 16.24 0.52 27.29
N SER A 169 17.39 -0.03 26.96
CA SER A 169 18.31 -0.63 27.93
C SER A 169 19.77 -0.49 27.51
N VAL A 170 20.69 -0.54 28.48
CA VAL A 170 22.12 -0.78 28.23
C VAL A 170 22.39 -2.27 28.36
N VAL A 171 23.16 -2.84 27.44
CA VAL A 171 23.64 -4.22 27.53
C VAL A 171 24.69 -4.31 28.62
N PHE A 172 24.35 -4.91 29.76
CA PHE A 172 25.25 -5.04 30.90
C PHE A 172 26.32 -6.10 30.66
N SER A 173 25.93 -7.29 30.20
CA SER A 173 26.85 -8.37 29.88
C SER A 173 26.32 -9.28 28.79
N VAL A 174 27.24 -9.85 28.01
CA VAL A 174 27.01 -10.93 27.06
C VAL A 174 27.94 -12.08 27.46
N GLU A 175 27.37 -13.07 28.12
CA GLU A 175 28.08 -14.23 28.68
C GLU A 175 27.74 -15.50 27.89
N TYR A 176 28.48 -16.58 28.14
CA TYR A 176 28.16 -17.88 27.56
C TYR A 176 26.75 -18.31 27.98
N GLY A 177 25.82 -18.32 27.02
CA GLY A 177 24.43 -18.74 27.23
C GLY A 177 23.46 -17.67 27.73
N ARG A 178 23.90 -16.42 28.01
CA ARG A 178 23.03 -15.39 28.60
C ARG A 178 23.40 -13.95 28.19
N ILE A 179 22.39 -13.13 27.94
CA ILE A 179 22.50 -11.66 27.84
C ILE A 179 21.79 -11.02 29.03
N SER A 180 22.41 -10.02 29.65
CA SER A 180 21.81 -9.21 30.72
C SER A 180 21.64 -7.77 30.26
N LEU A 181 20.43 -7.23 30.39
CA LEU A 181 20.09 -5.85 30.03
C LEU A 181 19.70 -5.06 31.28
N THR A 182 20.23 -3.85 31.41
CA THR A 182 19.85 -2.89 32.45
C THR A 182 18.95 -1.82 31.82
N PRO A 183 17.67 -1.76 32.22
CA PRO A 183 16.75 -0.80 31.64
C PRO A 183 17.08 0.68 31.91
N ILE A 184 16.59 1.57 31.04
CA ILE A 184 16.66 3.03 31.18
C ILE A 184 15.22 3.59 31.22
N PRO A 185 14.75 4.23 32.31
CA PRO A 185 15.44 4.41 33.61
C PRO A 185 15.66 3.07 34.33
N GLU A 186 16.55 3.07 35.32
CA GLU A 186 16.96 1.85 36.02
C GLU A 186 15.77 1.12 36.64
N ALA A 187 15.63 -0.15 36.30
CA ALA A 187 14.60 -1.05 36.79
C ALA A 187 15.18 -2.46 36.91
N ARG A 188 14.33 -3.45 37.22
CA ARG A 188 14.76 -4.86 37.29
C ARG A 188 15.43 -5.29 35.98
N ARG A 189 16.66 -5.78 36.07
CA ARG A 189 17.42 -6.29 34.92
C ARG A 189 16.64 -7.38 34.18
N GLN A 190 16.65 -7.30 32.86
CA GLN A 190 16.12 -8.34 31.99
C GLN A 190 17.24 -9.34 31.68
N SER A 191 16.96 -10.63 31.88
CA SER A 191 17.88 -11.74 31.59
C SER A 191 17.34 -12.55 30.42
N ILE A 192 18.15 -12.72 29.38
CA ILE A 192 17.79 -13.43 28.16
C ILE A 192 18.66 -14.67 28.04
N GLN A 193 18.02 -15.84 28.12
CA GLN A 193 18.67 -17.13 27.88
C GLN A 193 18.84 -17.36 26.37
N LEU A 194 20.05 -17.77 25.99
CA LEU A 194 20.43 -18.04 24.59
C LEU A 194 20.13 -19.48 24.17
N SER A 195 19.87 -20.37 25.13
CA SER A 195 19.38 -21.72 24.86
C SER A 195 17.87 -21.78 25.00
N ARG A 196 17.18 -22.31 23.99
CA ARG A 196 15.72 -22.48 23.95
C ARG A 196 15.36 -23.94 23.67
N SER A 197 14.14 -24.32 24.00
CA SER A 197 13.59 -25.65 23.71
C SER A 197 14.49 -26.79 24.21
N LYS A 198 14.94 -26.70 25.47
CA LYS A 198 15.86 -27.67 26.11
C LYS A 198 17.18 -27.88 25.35
N GLY A 199 17.74 -26.82 24.76
CA GLY A 199 19.02 -26.88 24.03
C GLY A 199 18.91 -27.15 22.53
N LYS A 200 17.70 -27.40 22.01
CA LYS A 200 17.50 -27.64 20.57
C LYS A 200 17.75 -26.39 19.72
N ILE A 201 17.41 -25.23 20.25
CA ILE A 201 17.51 -23.94 19.54
C ILE A 201 18.54 -23.08 20.23
N THR A 202 19.54 -22.64 19.47
CA THR A 202 20.63 -21.78 19.97
C THR A 202 20.48 -20.39 19.37
N LEU A 203 20.37 -19.37 20.24
CA LEU A 203 20.32 -17.98 19.85
C LEU A 203 21.73 -17.39 19.87
N LEU A 204 22.09 -16.69 18.80
CA LEU A 204 23.30 -15.90 18.72
C LEU A 204 23.01 -14.49 19.27
N PRO A 205 23.85 -13.93 20.15
CA PRO A 205 23.79 -12.52 20.51
C PRO A 205 23.89 -11.62 19.28
N GLN A 206 23.09 -10.56 19.25
CA GLN A 206 23.09 -9.54 18.18
C GLN A 206 23.69 -8.21 18.65
N VAL A 207 24.24 -8.19 19.86
CA VAL A 207 24.69 -7.01 20.59
C VAL A 207 25.95 -7.31 21.40
N ASN A 208 26.70 -6.28 21.75
CA ASN A 208 27.88 -6.33 22.60
C ASN A 208 27.61 -5.65 23.95
N ALA A 209 28.42 -5.99 24.96
CA ALA A 209 28.37 -5.30 26.24
C ALA A 209 28.67 -3.80 26.06
N GLY A 210 27.87 -2.94 26.70
CA GLY A 210 27.92 -1.49 26.57
C GLY A 210 27.00 -0.90 25.49
N ASP A 211 26.46 -1.70 24.57
CA ASP A 211 25.51 -1.21 23.57
C ASP A 211 24.23 -0.65 24.22
N ILE A 212 23.66 0.39 23.61
CA ILE A 212 22.31 0.87 23.94
C ILE A 212 21.34 0.26 22.94
N VAL A 213 20.31 -0.40 23.45
CA VAL A 213 19.25 -1.04 22.66
C VAL A 213 17.92 -0.38 22.92
N GLU A 214 17.09 -0.27 21.89
CA GLU A 214 15.75 0.30 21.99
C GLU A 214 14.71 -0.74 22.42
N ALA A 215 13.55 -0.27 22.87
CA ALA A 215 12.41 -1.14 23.16
C ALA A 215 12.04 -1.97 21.92
N ASN A 216 11.73 -3.26 22.11
CA ASN A 216 11.43 -4.23 21.06
C ASN A 216 12.57 -4.43 20.04
N GLN A 217 13.80 -4.01 20.33
CA GLN A 217 14.96 -4.37 19.51
C GLN A 217 15.35 -5.83 19.77
N ILE A 218 15.47 -6.62 18.70
CA ILE A 218 15.98 -8.00 18.78
C ILE A 218 17.46 -7.96 19.20
N VAL A 219 17.78 -8.66 20.29
CA VAL A 219 19.14 -8.72 20.88
C VAL A 219 19.73 -10.13 20.84
N ALA A 220 18.92 -11.15 20.58
CA ALA A 220 19.37 -12.52 20.33
C ALA A 220 18.47 -13.19 19.30
N SER A 221 19.03 -13.95 18.35
CA SER A 221 18.26 -14.69 17.35
C SER A 221 19.05 -15.85 16.76
N VAL A 222 18.35 -16.83 16.18
CA VAL A 222 18.95 -17.91 15.38
C VAL A 222 19.55 -17.44 14.05
N VAL A 223 19.20 -16.22 13.63
CA VAL A 223 19.70 -15.56 12.40
C VAL A 223 20.26 -14.19 12.74
N SER A 224 21.20 -13.70 11.94
CA SER A 224 21.72 -12.35 12.08
C SER A 224 20.64 -11.30 11.82
N VAL A 225 20.47 -10.35 12.74
CA VAL A 225 19.46 -9.29 12.66
C VAL A 225 20.13 -7.93 12.72
N ASN A 226 19.96 -7.15 11.65
CA ASN A 226 20.55 -5.82 11.53
C ASN A 226 19.47 -4.74 11.69
N THR A 227 19.83 -3.58 12.26
CA THR A 227 18.98 -2.37 12.27
C THR A 227 19.54 -1.26 11.38
N LYS A 228 20.72 -1.49 10.81
CA LYS A 228 21.45 -0.63 9.88
C LYS A 228 22.05 -1.51 8.78
N LEU A 229 22.04 -1.02 7.55
CA LEU A 229 22.75 -1.62 6.43
C LEU A 229 23.64 -0.55 5.80
N GLN A 230 24.81 -0.97 5.32
CA GLN A 230 25.60 -0.14 4.44
C GLN A 230 25.01 -0.24 3.04
N CYS A 231 24.68 0.90 2.42
CA CYS A 231 24.20 0.94 1.05
C CYS A 231 25.35 0.52 0.11
N PRO A 232 25.21 -0.57 -0.66
CA PRO A 232 26.25 -0.99 -1.59
C PRO A 232 26.43 -0.01 -2.75
N THR A 233 27.52 -0.20 -3.51
CA THR A 233 27.74 0.55 -4.76
C THR A 233 26.57 0.35 -5.72
N SER A 234 26.22 1.41 -6.44
CA SER A 234 25.13 1.36 -7.40
C SER A 234 25.46 0.43 -8.58
N VAL A 235 24.49 -0.38 -8.99
CA VAL A 235 24.58 -1.22 -10.19
C VAL A 235 24.20 -0.42 -11.43
N GLY A 236 24.84 -0.74 -12.55
CA GLY A 236 24.55 -0.14 -13.87
C GLY A 236 23.35 -0.79 -14.56
N GLU A 237 23.03 -0.29 -15.75
CA GLU A 237 21.94 -0.81 -16.59
C GLU A 237 22.14 -2.29 -16.99
N GLY A 238 23.38 -2.68 -17.29
CA GLY A 238 23.73 -4.06 -17.66
C GLY A 238 23.28 -5.11 -16.62
N TYR A 239 23.30 -4.76 -15.34
CA TYR A 239 22.76 -5.64 -14.28
C TYR A 239 21.30 -6.00 -14.52
N PHE A 240 20.45 -5.03 -14.86
CA PHE A 240 19.02 -5.28 -15.09
C PHE A 240 18.78 -5.97 -16.44
N ILE A 241 19.60 -5.70 -17.45
CA ILE A 241 19.57 -6.45 -18.71
C ILE A 241 19.83 -7.94 -18.44
N ASP A 242 20.85 -8.27 -17.65
CA ASP A 242 21.14 -9.66 -17.26
C ASP A 242 19.96 -10.28 -16.50
N LYS A 243 19.29 -9.50 -15.63
CA LYS A 243 18.11 -9.96 -14.90
C LYS A 243 16.87 -10.16 -15.78
N LEU A 244 16.71 -9.40 -16.86
CA LEU A 244 15.65 -9.64 -17.85
C LEU A 244 15.82 -11.00 -18.56
N ALA A 245 17.04 -11.51 -18.67
CA ALA A 245 17.33 -12.83 -19.23
C ALA A 245 17.23 -13.98 -18.20
N SER A 246 16.88 -13.68 -16.94
CA SER A 246 16.79 -14.69 -15.88
C SER A 246 15.66 -15.68 -16.13
N VAL A 247 15.89 -16.96 -15.83
CA VAL A 247 14.83 -17.99 -15.81
C VAL A 247 13.76 -17.71 -14.75
N ASN A 248 14.11 -16.95 -13.71
CA ASN A 248 13.21 -16.61 -12.62
C ASN A 248 12.29 -15.44 -12.99
N LEU A 249 10.98 -15.70 -12.98
CA LEU A 249 9.95 -14.70 -13.24
C LEU A 249 10.09 -13.44 -12.37
N SER A 250 10.37 -13.60 -11.08
CA SER A 250 10.52 -12.47 -10.14
C SER A 250 11.70 -11.56 -10.48
N GLU A 251 12.77 -12.09 -11.09
CA GLU A 251 13.91 -11.29 -11.56
C GLU A 251 13.54 -10.49 -12.79
N ARG A 252 12.89 -11.11 -13.79
CA ARG A 252 12.49 -10.43 -15.03
C ARG A 252 11.51 -9.30 -14.73
N TYR A 253 10.51 -9.56 -13.89
CA TYR A 253 9.54 -8.57 -13.44
C TYR A 253 10.21 -7.40 -12.71
N ALA A 254 11.07 -7.71 -11.72
CA ALA A 254 11.78 -6.66 -10.98
C ALA A 254 12.72 -5.83 -11.86
N ALA A 255 13.37 -6.45 -12.85
CA ALA A 255 14.27 -5.77 -13.77
C ALA A 255 13.54 -4.83 -14.73
N ALA A 256 12.44 -5.29 -15.34
CA ALA A 256 11.61 -4.46 -16.21
C ALA A 256 11.06 -3.25 -15.44
N LYS A 257 10.56 -3.48 -14.22
CA LYS A 257 10.08 -2.39 -13.34
C LYS A 257 11.21 -1.44 -12.95
N ALA A 258 12.41 -1.94 -12.64
CA ALA A 258 13.57 -1.11 -12.34
C ALA A 258 13.92 -0.16 -13.50
N LEU A 259 13.97 -0.68 -14.72
CA LEU A 259 14.30 0.07 -15.93
C LEU A 259 13.25 1.14 -16.24
N ARG A 260 11.98 0.90 -15.92
CA ARG A 260 10.93 1.94 -16.01
C ARG A 260 11.21 3.15 -15.12
N TYR A 261 11.65 2.94 -13.88
CA TYR A 261 11.88 4.05 -12.94
C TYR A 261 13.27 4.69 -13.07
N ARG A 262 14.28 3.90 -13.47
CA ARG A 262 15.66 4.38 -13.62
C ARG A 262 15.94 4.98 -14.98
N GLY A 263 15.21 4.54 -15.98
CA GLY A 263 15.55 4.75 -17.38
C GLY A 263 16.60 3.78 -17.88
N TYR A 264 16.75 3.79 -19.19
CA TYR A 264 17.61 2.89 -19.93
C TYR A 264 18.15 3.59 -21.16
N THR A 265 19.30 3.11 -21.65
CA THR A 265 19.97 3.57 -22.86
C THR A 265 20.19 2.45 -23.86
N THR A 266 20.43 1.23 -23.37
CA THR A 266 20.77 0.04 -24.17
C THR A 266 19.77 -1.11 -23.98
N ALA A 267 18.89 -1.05 -22.97
CA ALA A 267 17.94 -2.12 -22.65
C ALA A 267 16.71 -2.19 -23.60
N LYS A 268 16.53 -1.19 -24.48
CA LYS A 268 15.36 -1.12 -25.38
C LYS A 268 15.08 -2.43 -26.14
N PRO A 269 16.04 -3.04 -26.86
CA PRO A 269 15.76 -4.25 -27.64
C PRO A 269 15.36 -5.44 -26.77
N VAL A 270 15.91 -5.50 -25.55
CA VAL A 270 15.61 -6.58 -24.59
C VAL A 270 14.21 -6.39 -24.01
N LEU A 271 13.83 -5.15 -23.67
CA LEU A 271 12.47 -4.81 -23.24
C LEU A 271 11.45 -5.10 -24.33
N GLU A 272 11.72 -4.72 -25.58
CA GLU A 272 10.85 -5.03 -26.73
C GLU A 272 10.70 -6.54 -26.90
N SER A 273 11.81 -7.30 -26.86
CA SER A 273 11.76 -8.76 -26.93
C SER A 273 10.92 -9.37 -25.82
N ARG A 274 11.04 -8.91 -24.57
CA ARG A 274 10.22 -9.41 -23.44
C ARG A 274 8.75 -9.04 -23.57
N MET A 275 8.45 -7.84 -24.05
CA MET A 275 7.08 -7.37 -24.26
C MET A 275 6.32 -8.21 -25.29
N THR A 276 6.99 -8.63 -26.38
CA THR A 276 6.35 -9.35 -27.49
C THR A 276 6.50 -10.87 -27.45
N ASP A 277 7.24 -11.41 -26.48
CA ASP A 277 7.43 -12.85 -26.32
C ASP A 277 6.12 -13.52 -25.89
N ALA A 278 5.57 -14.39 -26.73
CA ALA A 278 4.30 -15.06 -26.50
C ALA A 278 4.31 -16.03 -25.30
N ASP A 279 5.50 -16.54 -24.93
CA ASP A 279 5.69 -17.45 -23.80
C ASP A 279 6.02 -16.71 -22.49
N GLU A 280 6.19 -15.39 -22.56
CA GLU A 280 6.47 -14.55 -21.39
C GLU A 280 5.22 -14.34 -20.54
N ASP A 281 5.43 -14.24 -19.23
CA ASP A 281 4.36 -13.95 -18.29
C ASP A 281 3.81 -12.53 -18.51
N ILE A 282 2.48 -12.41 -18.51
CA ILE A 282 1.79 -11.15 -18.79
C ILE A 282 2.23 -9.99 -17.90
N TYR A 283 2.61 -10.24 -16.65
CA TYR A 283 3.09 -9.18 -15.77
C TYR A 283 4.47 -8.66 -16.21
N VAL A 284 5.35 -9.52 -16.72
CA VAL A 284 6.65 -9.10 -17.28
C VAL A 284 6.43 -8.34 -18.59
N GLN A 285 5.54 -8.83 -19.46
CA GLN A 285 5.18 -8.14 -20.70
C GLN A 285 4.67 -6.72 -20.40
N LEU A 286 3.77 -6.58 -19.42
CA LEU A 286 3.22 -5.28 -19.02
C LEU A 286 4.27 -4.36 -18.39
N GLU A 287 5.18 -4.86 -17.54
CA GLU A 287 6.28 -4.04 -17.03
C GLU A 287 7.23 -3.58 -18.14
N ALA A 288 7.53 -4.45 -19.10
CA ALA A 288 8.39 -4.10 -20.23
C ALA A 288 7.73 -3.04 -21.12
N ALA A 289 6.44 -3.21 -21.43
CA ALA A 289 5.64 -2.21 -22.13
C ALA A 289 5.60 -0.87 -21.38
N ALA A 290 5.44 -0.91 -20.06
CA ALA A 290 5.43 0.27 -19.22
C ALA A 290 6.78 0.99 -19.16
N ALA A 291 7.89 0.24 -19.13
CA ALA A 291 9.23 0.80 -19.25
C ALA A 291 9.39 1.51 -20.59
N LEU A 292 8.98 0.88 -21.70
CA LEU A 292 9.01 1.50 -23.03
C LEU A 292 8.16 2.78 -23.09
N ALA A 293 6.90 2.70 -22.66
CA ALA A 293 5.97 3.82 -22.66
C ALA A 293 6.38 4.99 -21.77
N ALA A 294 6.99 4.71 -20.60
CA ALA A 294 7.52 5.74 -19.71
C ALA A 294 8.59 6.62 -20.38
N TYR A 295 9.25 6.11 -21.43
CA TYR A 295 10.24 6.84 -22.23
C TYR A 295 9.76 7.15 -23.67
N ASP A 296 8.44 7.25 -23.86
CA ASP A 296 7.77 7.67 -25.11
C ASP A 296 8.00 6.74 -26.31
N GLU A 297 8.39 5.49 -26.07
CA GLU A 297 8.50 4.51 -27.13
C GLU A 297 7.10 4.09 -27.62
N PRO A 298 6.78 4.25 -28.92
CA PRO A 298 5.42 4.00 -29.45
C PRO A 298 4.93 2.58 -29.19
N ASN A 299 5.79 1.58 -29.38
CA ASN A 299 5.46 0.16 -29.23
C ASN A 299 4.95 -0.18 -27.82
N GLY A 300 5.51 0.45 -26.78
CA GLY A 300 5.07 0.25 -25.40
C GLY A 300 3.65 0.75 -25.16
N TRP A 301 3.31 1.91 -25.73
CA TRP A 301 1.97 2.46 -25.68
C TRP A 301 0.97 1.63 -26.49
N GLU A 302 1.32 1.26 -27.72
CA GLU A 302 0.48 0.43 -28.57
C GLU A 302 0.13 -0.89 -27.90
N PHE A 303 1.10 -1.53 -27.22
CA PHE A 303 0.85 -2.74 -26.46
C PHE A 303 -0.22 -2.53 -25.37
N MET A 304 -0.05 -1.52 -24.50
CA MET A 304 -1.00 -1.25 -23.41
C MET A 304 -2.38 -0.80 -23.92
N GLU A 305 -2.41 0.07 -24.94
CA GLU A 305 -3.64 0.52 -25.58
C GLU A 305 -4.39 -0.65 -26.20
N ASN A 306 -3.70 -1.57 -26.88
CA ASN A 306 -4.32 -2.77 -27.42
C ASN A 306 -4.93 -3.66 -26.32
N LYS A 307 -4.27 -3.80 -25.16
CA LYS A 307 -4.85 -4.53 -24.02
C LYS A 307 -6.11 -3.85 -23.49
N LEU A 308 -6.14 -2.52 -23.43
CA LEU A 308 -7.26 -1.73 -22.90
C LEU A 308 -8.35 -1.39 -23.92
N ARG A 309 -8.15 -1.59 -25.22
CA ARG A 309 -9.19 -1.39 -26.25
C ARG A 309 -9.79 -2.71 -26.73
N SER A 310 -9.11 -3.82 -26.48
CA SER A 310 -9.61 -5.14 -26.84
C SER A 310 -10.85 -5.53 -26.01
N PRO A 311 -11.82 -6.24 -26.61
CA PRO A 311 -12.94 -6.79 -25.85
C PRO A 311 -12.45 -7.86 -24.86
N VAL A 312 -13.21 -8.07 -23.77
CA VAL A 312 -12.86 -9.02 -22.70
C VAL A 312 -12.69 -10.46 -23.22
N MET A 313 -13.39 -10.82 -24.31
CA MET A 313 -13.23 -12.13 -24.97
C MET A 313 -11.85 -12.35 -25.60
N THR A 314 -11.13 -11.27 -25.94
CA THR A 314 -9.79 -11.32 -26.56
C THR A 314 -8.69 -11.11 -25.54
N VAL A 315 -8.90 -10.20 -24.58
CA VAL A 315 -7.96 -9.93 -23.49
C VAL A 315 -8.70 -10.10 -22.17
N PRO A 316 -8.34 -11.07 -21.31
CA PRO A 316 -9.03 -11.31 -20.05
C PRO A 316 -9.11 -10.07 -19.16
N LEU A 317 -10.21 -9.93 -18.41
CA LEU A 317 -10.49 -8.78 -17.55
C LEU A 317 -9.34 -8.53 -16.56
N GLU A 318 -8.72 -9.58 -16.02
CA GLU A 318 -7.58 -9.48 -15.10
C GLU A 318 -6.37 -8.80 -15.76
N THR A 319 -6.12 -9.10 -17.04
CA THR A 319 -5.04 -8.47 -17.80
C THR A 319 -5.35 -7.00 -18.07
N GLN A 320 -6.61 -6.68 -18.38
CA GLN A 320 -7.03 -5.29 -18.61
C GLN A 320 -6.92 -4.47 -17.32
N LEU A 321 -7.34 -5.03 -16.18
CA LEU A 321 -7.21 -4.39 -14.88
C LEU A 321 -5.75 -4.17 -14.47
N GLU A 322 -4.87 -5.15 -14.68
CA GLU A 322 -3.45 -4.94 -14.43
C GLU A 322 -2.89 -3.86 -15.37
N THR A 323 -3.34 -3.81 -16.63
CA THR A 323 -2.94 -2.75 -17.57
C THR A 323 -3.41 -1.36 -17.10
N VAL A 324 -4.63 -1.24 -16.55
CA VAL A 324 -5.12 0.00 -15.92
C VAL A 324 -4.19 0.45 -14.79
N ILE A 325 -3.76 -0.48 -13.94
CA ILE A 325 -2.88 -0.18 -12.81
C ILE A 325 -1.51 0.26 -13.31
N VAL A 326 -0.94 -0.46 -14.27
CA VAL A 326 0.35 -0.15 -14.89
C VAL A 326 0.33 1.21 -15.58
N ALA A 327 -0.72 1.53 -16.35
CA ALA A 327 -0.88 2.82 -17.00
C ALA A 327 -0.96 3.97 -15.97
N SER A 328 -1.61 3.75 -14.82
CA SER A 328 -1.72 4.74 -13.74
C SER A 328 -0.39 5.09 -13.07
N GLU A 329 0.62 4.24 -13.21
CA GLU A 329 1.96 4.46 -12.67
C GLU A 329 2.88 5.24 -13.62
N ILE A 330 2.42 5.53 -14.85
CA ILE A 330 3.13 6.34 -15.83
C ILE A 330 2.54 7.75 -15.79
N PRO A 331 3.23 8.75 -15.22
CA PRO A 331 2.67 10.09 -14.97
C PRO A 331 2.68 10.95 -16.23
N LYS A 332 1.95 10.51 -17.27
CA LYS A 332 1.84 11.18 -18.57
C LYS A 332 0.38 11.41 -18.94
N SER A 333 0.13 12.49 -19.66
CA SER A 333 -1.21 12.82 -20.18
C SER A 333 -1.78 11.71 -21.06
N ARG A 334 -0.94 10.95 -21.78
CA ARG A 334 -1.38 9.79 -22.58
C ARG A 334 -2.00 8.68 -21.72
N SER A 335 -1.41 8.36 -20.56
CA SER A 335 -2.01 7.43 -19.59
C SER A 335 -3.33 7.97 -19.06
N GLU A 336 -3.36 9.25 -18.68
CA GLU A 336 -4.58 9.89 -18.17
C GLU A 336 -5.72 9.80 -19.19
N GLN A 337 -5.46 10.13 -20.46
CA GLN A 337 -6.48 10.06 -21.52
C GLN A 337 -6.95 8.62 -21.77
N LEU A 338 -6.04 7.64 -21.77
CA LEU A 338 -6.39 6.23 -21.94
C LEU A 338 -7.28 5.74 -20.79
N LEU A 339 -7.02 6.17 -19.56
CA LEU A 339 -7.85 5.82 -18.40
C LEU A 339 -9.22 6.52 -18.45
N ILE A 340 -9.29 7.77 -18.93
CA ILE A 340 -10.56 8.48 -19.15
C ILE A 340 -11.40 7.78 -20.24
N GLU A 341 -10.76 7.33 -21.32
CA GLU A 341 -11.39 6.53 -22.38
C GLU A 341 -12.06 5.29 -21.78
N VAL A 342 -11.32 4.51 -21.00
CA VAL A 342 -11.85 3.30 -20.34
C VAL A 342 -12.99 3.62 -19.37
N LEU A 343 -12.88 4.69 -18.57
CA LEU A 343 -13.92 5.07 -17.61
C LEU A 343 -15.25 5.45 -18.29
N ARG A 344 -15.16 6.20 -19.40
CA ARG A 344 -16.31 6.77 -20.12
C ARG A 344 -17.02 5.78 -21.02
N ASP A 345 -16.36 4.71 -21.45
CA ASP A 345 -16.98 3.70 -22.29
C ASP A 345 -17.99 2.85 -21.50
N ALA A 346 -19.26 3.18 -21.67
CA ALA A 346 -20.38 2.52 -21.00
C ALA A 346 -20.62 1.06 -21.47
N GLN A 347 -19.94 0.60 -22.52
CA GLN A 347 -20.00 -0.80 -22.98
C GLN A 347 -18.96 -1.69 -22.31
N ARG A 348 -18.03 -1.11 -21.53
CA ARG A 348 -17.00 -1.86 -20.80
C ARG A 348 -17.54 -2.43 -19.50
N ASP A 349 -16.87 -3.46 -19.01
CA ASP A 349 -17.14 -4.07 -17.72
C ASP A 349 -17.06 -3.03 -16.58
N ASP A 350 -18.03 -3.06 -15.66
CA ASP A 350 -18.13 -2.09 -14.58
C ASP A 350 -16.93 -2.13 -13.62
N GLU A 351 -16.32 -3.30 -13.39
CA GLU A 351 -15.12 -3.43 -12.57
C GLU A 351 -13.91 -2.79 -13.26
N LEU A 352 -13.79 -2.94 -14.59
CA LEU A 352 -12.75 -2.27 -15.36
C LEU A 352 -12.89 -0.75 -15.28
N ARG A 353 -14.12 -0.24 -15.42
CA ARG A 353 -14.42 1.20 -15.32
C ARG A 353 -14.17 1.73 -13.90
N ALA A 354 -14.54 0.99 -12.86
CA ALA A 354 -14.21 1.33 -11.48
C ALA A 354 -12.69 1.30 -11.25
N GLY A 355 -11.99 0.35 -11.89
CA GLY A 355 -10.53 0.29 -12.00
C GLY A 355 -9.94 1.59 -12.55
N ALA A 356 -10.44 2.05 -13.68
CA ALA A 356 -10.01 3.29 -14.32
C ALA A 356 -10.32 4.53 -13.46
N ALA A 357 -11.49 4.60 -12.82
CA ALA A 357 -11.81 5.67 -11.86
C ALA A 357 -10.79 5.73 -10.72
N TRP A 358 -10.46 4.59 -10.12
CA TRP A 358 -9.43 4.54 -9.08
C TRP A 358 -8.05 4.98 -9.57
N ALA A 359 -7.68 4.56 -10.79
CA ALA A 359 -6.41 4.88 -11.43
C ALA A 359 -6.27 6.39 -11.72
N LEU A 360 -7.35 7.06 -12.11
CA LEU A 360 -7.37 8.52 -12.28
C LEU A 360 -7.11 9.29 -10.97
N GLY A 361 -7.32 8.65 -9.81
CA GLY A 361 -6.90 9.19 -8.51
C GLY A 361 -5.38 9.32 -8.33
N GLN A 362 -4.56 8.88 -9.29
CA GLN A 362 -3.12 9.14 -9.34
C GLN A 362 -2.76 10.44 -10.09
N PHE A 363 -3.72 11.06 -10.78
CA PHE A 363 -3.50 12.22 -11.64
C PHE A 363 -4.20 13.45 -11.04
N ALA A 364 -3.42 14.30 -10.37
CA ALA A 364 -3.93 15.51 -9.72
C ALA A 364 -4.20 16.66 -10.70
N SER A 365 -5.08 16.43 -11.68
CA SER A 365 -5.41 17.38 -12.75
C SER A 365 -6.90 17.72 -12.78
N ALA A 366 -7.24 18.86 -13.38
CA ALA A 366 -8.63 19.25 -13.64
C ALA A 366 -9.32 18.32 -14.65
N THR A 367 -8.55 17.72 -15.56
CA THR A 367 -9.03 16.74 -16.56
C THR A 367 -9.54 15.48 -15.87
N SER A 368 -8.72 14.89 -14.99
CA SER A 368 -9.09 13.74 -14.18
C SER A 368 -10.24 14.07 -13.23
N ALA A 369 -10.21 15.23 -12.56
CA ALA A 369 -11.29 15.65 -11.69
C ALA A 369 -12.63 15.73 -12.44
N THR A 370 -12.64 16.30 -13.65
CA THR A 370 -13.86 16.40 -14.49
C THR A 370 -14.37 15.02 -14.89
N ALA A 371 -13.47 14.15 -15.38
CA ALA A 371 -13.86 12.79 -15.79
C ALA A 371 -14.44 11.97 -14.63
N LEU A 372 -13.92 12.13 -13.41
CA LEU A 372 -14.45 11.50 -12.21
C LEU A 372 -15.82 12.06 -11.83
N VAL A 373 -15.99 13.39 -11.87
CA VAL A 373 -17.27 14.06 -11.59
C VAL A 373 -18.35 13.65 -12.58
N ASP A 374 -18.00 13.44 -13.85
CA ASP A 374 -18.95 12.99 -14.87
C ASP A 374 -19.61 11.64 -14.55
N THR A 375 -18.99 10.82 -13.70
CA THR A 375 -19.54 9.52 -13.29
C THR A 375 -20.71 9.62 -12.31
N PHE A 376 -20.88 10.74 -11.59
CA PHE A 376 -21.84 10.83 -10.48
C PHE A 376 -23.30 10.82 -10.91
N ASN A 377 -23.60 11.09 -12.18
CA ASN A 377 -24.97 11.04 -12.68
C ASN A 377 -25.44 9.60 -12.97
N SER A 378 -25.08 9.04 -14.14
CA SER A 378 -25.70 7.82 -14.67
C SER A 378 -24.83 6.56 -14.61
N SER A 379 -23.75 6.56 -13.81
CA SER A 379 -22.95 5.35 -13.62
C SER A 379 -23.50 4.44 -12.51
N PRO A 380 -23.26 3.12 -12.60
CA PRO A 380 -23.45 2.20 -11.47
C PRO A 380 -22.82 2.70 -10.17
N LEU A 381 -23.45 2.38 -9.04
CA LEU A 381 -23.05 2.86 -7.71
C LEU A 381 -21.58 2.56 -7.39
N GLU A 382 -21.08 1.40 -7.78
CA GLU A 382 -19.68 0.99 -7.56
C GLU A 382 -18.68 1.95 -8.21
N ILE A 383 -18.95 2.36 -9.46
CA ILE A 383 -18.13 3.34 -10.17
C ILE A 383 -18.21 4.71 -9.49
N LYS A 384 -19.40 5.14 -9.07
CA LYS A 384 -19.57 6.42 -8.34
C LYS A 384 -18.75 6.44 -7.05
N VAL A 385 -18.76 5.34 -6.29
CA VAL A 385 -18.01 5.21 -5.04
C VAL A 385 -16.51 5.29 -5.29
N GLU A 386 -15.99 4.56 -6.27
CA GLU A 386 -14.56 4.63 -6.60
C GLU A 386 -14.16 5.99 -7.17
N ALA A 387 -15.03 6.62 -7.98
CA ALA A 387 -14.79 7.95 -8.51
C ALA A 387 -14.76 9.02 -7.40
N ALA A 388 -15.66 8.96 -6.42
CA ALA A 388 -15.66 9.87 -5.27
C ALA A 388 -14.38 9.71 -4.41
N ARG A 389 -13.94 8.48 -4.18
CA ARG A 389 -12.70 8.19 -3.44
C ARG A 389 -11.46 8.66 -4.19
N ALA A 390 -11.40 8.41 -5.51
CA ALA A 390 -10.33 8.89 -6.37
C ALA A 390 -10.30 10.42 -6.41
N LEU A 391 -11.47 11.05 -6.52
CA LEU A 391 -11.60 12.50 -6.55
C LEU A 391 -11.13 13.12 -5.23
N LEU A 392 -11.50 12.54 -4.09
CA LEU A 392 -11.02 12.98 -2.77
C LEU A 392 -9.50 12.97 -2.67
N ARG A 393 -8.83 11.96 -3.23
CA ARG A 393 -7.36 11.87 -3.22
C ARG A 393 -6.69 12.99 -4.01
N ILE A 394 -7.33 13.49 -5.06
CA ILE A 394 -6.79 14.56 -5.92
C ILE A 394 -7.45 15.91 -5.66
N ALA A 395 -8.33 16.02 -4.68
CA ALA A 395 -9.24 17.16 -4.51
C ALA A 395 -8.52 18.45 -4.15
N GLU A 396 -7.50 18.39 -3.28
CA GLU A 396 -6.87 19.59 -2.70
C GLU A 396 -6.40 20.62 -3.75
N PRO A 397 -5.60 20.26 -4.77
CA PRO A 397 -5.25 21.22 -5.83
C PRO A 397 -6.41 21.58 -6.77
N GLN A 398 -7.53 20.85 -6.71
CA GLN A 398 -8.68 21.01 -7.61
C GLN A 398 -9.88 21.71 -6.96
N ILE A 399 -9.77 22.16 -5.70
CA ILE A 399 -10.87 22.78 -4.96
C ILE A 399 -11.58 23.90 -5.75
N PRO A 400 -10.89 24.90 -6.34
CA PRO A 400 -11.57 25.96 -7.11
C PRO A 400 -12.36 25.42 -8.30
N HIS A 401 -11.80 24.42 -9.01
CA HIS A 401 -12.45 23.76 -10.13
C HIS A 401 -13.70 22.98 -9.68
N LEU A 402 -13.62 22.28 -8.55
CA LEU A 402 -14.73 21.55 -7.96
C LEU A 402 -15.86 22.46 -7.49
N ILE A 403 -15.54 23.61 -6.87
CA ILE A 403 -16.53 24.62 -6.50
C ILE A 403 -17.23 25.15 -7.75
N ASN A 404 -16.49 25.41 -8.83
CA ASN A 404 -17.08 25.84 -10.10
C ASN A 404 -18.03 24.77 -10.67
N LEU A 405 -17.59 23.50 -10.74
CA LEU A 405 -18.44 22.39 -11.19
C LEU A 405 -19.68 22.20 -10.31
N LEU A 406 -19.57 22.43 -8.99
CA LEU A 406 -20.70 22.37 -8.08
C LEU A 406 -21.73 23.47 -8.38
N LYS A 407 -21.27 24.69 -8.66
CA LYS A 407 -22.12 25.86 -8.93
C LYS A 407 -22.79 25.80 -10.30
N SER A 408 -21.99 25.59 -11.36
CA SER A 408 -22.43 25.73 -12.75
C SER A 408 -22.73 24.39 -13.45
N GLY A 409 -22.42 23.27 -12.81
CA GLY A 409 -22.62 21.93 -13.40
C GLY A 409 -24.04 21.38 -13.23
N ASP A 410 -24.23 20.18 -13.76
CA ASP A 410 -25.47 19.41 -13.60
C ASP A 410 -25.73 19.09 -12.12
N THR A 411 -26.93 19.42 -11.66
CA THR A 411 -27.40 19.16 -10.29
C THR A 411 -27.26 17.69 -9.87
N ALA A 412 -27.35 16.75 -10.82
CA ALA A 412 -27.22 15.31 -10.57
C ALA A 412 -25.79 14.88 -10.18
N LYS A 413 -24.79 15.75 -10.34
CA LYS A 413 -23.38 15.49 -9.97
C LYS A 413 -22.99 16.10 -8.63
N ARG A 414 -23.86 16.94 -8.04
CA ARG A 414 -23.52 17.73 -6.85
C ARG A 414 -23.32 16.87 -5.60
N ASP A 415 -23.94 15.70 -5.53
CA ASP A 415 -23.82 14.77 -4.40
C ASP A 415 -22.37 14.31 -4.17
N GLY A 416 -21.73 13.76 -5.19
CA GLY A 416 -20.35 13.28 -5.13
C GLY A 416 -19.34 14.41 -4.94
N ILE A 417 -19.54 15.56 -5.60
CA ILE A 417 -18.68 16.74 -5.40
C ILE A 417 -18.76 17.23 -3.95
N SER A 418 -19.99 17.30 -3.40
CA SER A 418 -20.22 17.72 -2.01
C SER A 418 -19.60 16.76 -1.00
N TRP A 419 -19.71 15.45 -1.25
CA TRP A 419 -19.06 14.42 -0.44
C TRP A 419 -17.54 14.63 -0.33
N VAL A 420 -16.90 15.03 -1.43
CA VAL A 420 -15.46 15.32 -1.49
C VAL A 420 -15.12 16.63 -0.78
N LEU A 421 -15.83 17.72 -1.09
CA LEU A 421 -15.55 19.04 -0.51
C LEU A 421 -15.72 19.03 1.02
N ALA A 422 -16.72 18.33 1.54
CA ALA A 422 -16.96 18.15 2.97
C ALA A 422 -15.77 17.52 3.71
N ARG A 423 -15.03 16.62 3.04
CA ARG A 423 -13.91 15.87 3.63
C ARG A 423 -12.56 16.55 3.42
N THR A 424 -12.46 17.37 2.38
CA THR A 424 -11.22 18.06 2.03
C THR A 424 -10.98 19.27 2.94
N GLY A 425 -12.02 20.08 3.19
CA GLY A 425 -11.84 21.39 3.82
C GLY A 425 -10.95 22.31 2.99
N LYS A 426 -10.35 23.33 3.63
CA LYS A 426 -9.35 24.25 3.01
C LYS A 426 -9.89 25.22 1.95
N PHE A 427 -11.15 25.63 2.07
CA PHE A 427 -11.73 26.74 1.33
C PHE A 427 -12.75 27.47 2.20
N ASN A 428 -13.18 28.66 1.78
CA ASN A 428 -14.23 29.39 2.46
C ASN A 428 -15.61 28.90 1.96
N PRO A 429 -16.41 28.20 2.78
CA PRO A 429 -17.70 27.70 2.34
C PRO A 429 -18.72 28.80 2.03
N SER A 430 -18.53 30.03 2.53
CA SER A 430 -19.40 31.17 2.19
C SER A 430 -19.29 31.57 0.72
N ASP A 431 -18.17 31.26 0.06
CA ASP A 431 -18.00 31.49 -1.38
C ASP A 431 -19.04 30.73 -2.21
N MET A 432 -19.60 29.62 -1.70
CA MET A 432 -20.59 28.82 -2.41
C MET A 432 -22.02 29.38 -2.33
N VAL A 433 -22.30 30.23 -1.33
CA VAL A 433 -23.66 30.67 -0.98
C VAL A 433 -24.21 31.70 -1.98
N VAL A 434 -23.35 32.61 -2.45
CA VAL A 434 -23.76 33.69 -3.34
C VAL A 434 -24.29 33.13 -4.67
N GLY A 435 -25.57 33.39 -4.95
CA GLY A 435 -26.24 32.94 -6.19
C GLY A 435 -26.62 31.46 -6.21
N ALA A 436 -26.62 30.77 -5.05
CA ALA A 436 -26.96 29.36 -4.98
C ALA A 436 -28.45 29.10 -5.22
N ASP A 437 -28.76 28.16 -6.12
CA ASP A 437 -30.12 27.64 -6.29
C ASP A 437 -30.54 26.72 -5.12
N GLU A 438 -31.83 26.38 -5.05
CA GLU A 438 -32.40 25.57 -3.96
C GLU A 438 -31.69 24.21 -3.79
N ASN A 439 -31.28 23.57 -4.89
CA ASN A 439 -30.59 22.29 -4.84
C ASN A 439 -29.15 22.48 -4.32
N LEU A 440 -28.45 23.54 -4.75
CA LEU A 440 -27.10 23.85 -4.28
C LEU A 440 -27.10 24.18 -2.79
N ARG A 441 -28.09 24.93 -2.30
CA ARG A 441 -28.26 25.24 -0.87
C ARG A 441 -28.31 23.98 0.01
N LYS A 442 -29.00 22.92 -0.45
CA LYS A 442 -29.03 21.61 0.24
C LYS A 442 -27.64 20.99 0.35
N TRP A 443 -26.87 21.05 -0.73
CA TRP A 443 -25.52 20.50 -0.79
C TRP A 443 -24.48 21.33 -0.02
N ILE A 444 -24.60 22.66 -0.01
CA ILE A 444 -23.80 23.51 0.88
C ILE A 444 -24.05 23.14 2.34
N SER A 445 -25.31 22.92 2.70
CA SER A 445 -25.69 22.49 4.06
C SER A 445 -25.04 21.15 4.43
N TYR A 446 -24.97 20.19 3.51
CA TYR A 446 -24.25 18.93 3.69
C TYR A 446 -22.74 19.16 3.86
N VAL A 447 -22.12 19.97 3.01
CA VAL A 447 -20.67 20.24 3.04
C VAL A 447 -20.25 20.83 4.37
N VAL A 448 -20.94 21.88 4.82
CA VAL A 448 -20.67 22.58 6.08
C VAL A 448 -21.08 21.74 7.30
N GLY A 449 -22.18 21.00 7.18
CA GLY A 449 -22.68 20.11 8.21
C GLY A 449 -21.69 18.98 8.51
N TYR A 450 -21.26 18.24 7.49
CA TYR A 450 -20.36 17.09 7.66
C TYR A 450 -18.89 17.51 7.83
N GLY A 451 -18.49 18.64 7.22
CA GLY A 451 -17.11 19.14 7.23
C GLY A 451 -16.80 20.16 8.32
N LYS A 452 -17.66 20.33 9.33
CA LYS A 452 -17.55 21.41 10.34
C LYS A 452 -16.13 21.64 10.86
N ASP A 453 -15.47 20.58 11.31
CA ASP A 453 -14.13 20.65 11.92
C ASP A 453 -13.00 20.80 10.90
N LYS A 454 -13.33 20.86 9.61
CA LYS A 454 -12.40 21.09 8.49
C LYS A 454 -12.39 22.54 8.01
N PHE A 455 -13.32 23.37 8.50
CA PHE A 455 -13.47 24.77 8.11
C PHE A 455 -13.07 25.72 9.25
N VAL A 456 -12.67 26.94 8.90
CA VAL A 456 -12.43 28.00 9.88
C VAL A 456 -13.77 28.41 10.48
N HIS A 457 -13.83 28.50 11.81
CA HIS A 457 -15.09 28.78 12.52
C HIS A 457 -15.78 30.07 12.04
N GLY A 458 -15.01 31.15 11.85
CA GLY A 458 -15.54 32.43 11.37
C GLY A 458 -16.14 32.35 9.96
N ASP A 459 -15.63 31.49 9.09
CA ASP A 459 -16.17 31.30 7.73
C ASP A 459 -17.52 30.56 7.77
N VAL A 460 -17.65 29.60 8.69
CA VAL A 460 -18.91 28.90 8.95
C VAL A 460 -19.96 29.86 9.53
N GLU A 461 -19.57 30.72 10.48
CA GLU A 461 -20.47 31.74 11.04
C GLU A 461 -20.90 32.80 10.01
N ALA A 462 -20.04 33.12 9.04
CA ALA A 462 -20.38 34.05 7.96
C ALA A 462 -21.60 33.55 7.14
N ILE A 463 -21.79 32.24 7.03
CA ILE A 463 -22.96 31.64 6.36
C ILE A 463 -24.25 31.96 7.12
N CYS A 464 -24.23 32.05 8.45
CA CYS A 464 -25.41 32.45 9.23
C CYS A 464 -25.94 33.83 8.80
N LYS A 465 -25.05 34.75 8.42
CA LYS A 465 -25.42 36.07 7.91
C LYS A 465 -25.83 36.04 6.44
N ALA A 466 -25.15 35.23 5.62
CA ALA A 466 -25.39 35.17 4.19
C ALA A 466 -26.63 34.35 3.79
N ASP A 467 -26.86 33.23 4.47
CA ASP A 467 -28.00 32.32 4.26
C ASP A 467 -28.33 31.56 5.57
N PRO A 468 -29.23 32.12 6.40
CA PRO A 468 -29.60 31.53 7.69
C PRO A 468 -30.23 30.12 7.58
N GLU A 469 -30.91 29.81 6.47
CA GLU A 469 -31.57 28.51 6.29
C GLU A 469 -30.53 27.41 6.03
N VAL A 470 -29.51 27.69 5.21
CA VAL A 470 -28.38 26.79 4.99
C VAL A 470 -27.61 26.54 6.29
N TYR A 471 -27.36 27.62 7.06
CA TYR A 471 -26.71 27.50 8.37
C TYR A 471 -27.53 26.65 9.34
N PHE A 472 -28.85 26.88 9.41
CA PHE A 472 -29.74 26.08 10.23
C PHE A 472 -29.70 24.60 9.85
N ALA A 473 -29.81 24.27 8.56
CA ALA A 473 -29.77 22.89 8.08
C ALA A 473 -28.42 22.20 8.38
N ALA A 474 -27.30 22.90 8.20
CA ALA A 474 -25.97 22.41 8.61
C ALA A 474 -25.91 22.16 10.13
N SER A 475 -26.51 23.04 10.93
CA SER A 475 -26.50 22.92 12.39
C SER A 475 -27.29 21.72 12.93
N VAL A 476 -28.39 21.36 12.25
CA VAL A 476 -29.14 20.13 12.55
C VAL A 476 -28.25 18.92 12.27
N LEU A 477 -27.52 18.92 11.15
CA LEU A 477 -26.60 17.82 10.83
C LEU A 477 -25.47 17.69 11.86
N TRP A 478 -24.96 18.80 12.42
CA TRP A 478 -23.97 18.75 13.50
C TRP A 478 -24.48 17.99 14.72
N GLN A 479 -25.74 18.20 15.12
CA GLN A 479 -26.33 17.50 16.27
C GLN A 479 -26.47 16.00 16.00
N ILE A 480 -26.83 15.62 14.77
CA ILE A 480 -26.96 14.21 14.39
C ILE A 480 -25.58 13.55 14.36
N VAL A 481 -24.60 14.15 13.66
CA VAL A 481 -23.26 13.57 13.49
C VAL A 481 -22.49 13.48 14.81
N ALA A 482 -22.68 14.44 15.73
CA ALA A 482 -22.05 14.40 17.06
C ALA A 482 -22.74 13.43 18.05
N SER A 483 -23.93 12.92 17.69
CA SER A 483 -24.68 12.03 18.56
C SER A 483 -24.19 10.59 18.47
N TRP A 484 -24.26 9.86 19.59
CA TRP A 484 -23.97 8.42 19.65
C TRP A 484 -24.84 7.59 18.69
N VAL A 485 -25.98 8.13 18.23
CA VAL A 485 -26.87 7.46 17.28
C VAL A 485 -26.31 7.45 15.84
N ASN A 486 -25.38 8.34 15.50
CA ASN A 486 -24.81 8.42 14.14
C ASN A 486 -24.11 7.11 13.73
N ASP A 487 -23.44 6.47 14.69
CA ASP A 487 -22.74 5.21 14.50
C ASP A 487 -23.55 4.00 15.02
N LEU A 488 -24.76 4.22 15.53
CA LEU A 488 -25.64 3.17 16.00
C LEU A 488 -26.15 2.36 14.82
N ARG A 489 -25.95 1.04 14.88
CA ARG A 489 -26.39 0.10 13.84
C ARG A 489 -27.50 -0.78 14.40
N GLU A 490 -28.59 -0.91 13.65
CA GLU A 490 -29.60 -1.94 13.85
C GLU A 490 -28.95 -3.28 13.46
N TYR A 491 -28.46 -4.02 14.47
CA TYR A 491 -27.78 -5.29 14.28
C TYR A 491 -28.70 -6.37 13.72
#